data_AF-A0A7J6QFU6-F1
#
_entry.id   AF-A0A7J6QFU6-F1
#
_cell.length_a   1.000
_cell.length_b   1.000
_cell.length_c   1.000
_cell.angle_alpha   90.00
_cell.angle_beta   90.00
_cell.angle_gamma   90.00
#
_symmetry.space_group_name_H-M   'P 1'
#
loop_
_entity.id
_entity.type
_entity.pdbx_description
1 polymer ?
#
loop_
_entity_poly.entity_id
_entity_poly.type
_entity_poly.pdbx_seq_one_letter_code
_entity_poly.pdbx_strand_id
1 'polypeptide(L)'
;MTIFGTPKQLSASLRRFATTSIRDVRPGQVLKFQGKFETSPVQYWRVNELGVVKQTGVASTIAITYLNLSTMKNGRWKAQMKERVDVVELDAKSCQVLYYDEDARMLIVNDEDFSQIEVPLRLIKGAEKLLQAGDSIGVGMDGDNIVQISLPSSVLQKIRSIGMDDDDTADDR
;
A
#
# COMPACT_ATOMS: atom_id res chain seq x y z
N MET A 1 4.61 12.13 47.63
CA MET A 1 5.60 12.00 46.55
C MET A 1 4.81 11.71 45.28
N THR A 2 4.48 12.76 44.51
CA THR A 2 3.56 12.68 43.38
C THR A 2 4.38 12.69 42.09
N ILE A 3 4.32 11.60 41.34
CA ILE A 3 5.05 11.44 40.08
C ILE A 3 4.22 12.10 38.99
N PHE A 4 4.63 13.30 38.56
CA PHE A 4 4.04 13.94 37.39
C PHE A 4 4.52 13.20 36.13
N GLY A 5 3.62 12.45 35.51
CA GLY A 5 3.84 11.88 34.19
C GLY A 5 4.01 13.00 33.18
N THR A 6 5.15 13.01 32.50
CA THR A 6 5.44 13.91 31.37
C THR A 6 4.39 13.72 30.27
N PRO A 7 3.80 14.80 29.72
CA PRO A 7 2.92 14.68 28.57
C PRO A 7 3.72 14.19 27.37
N LYS A 8 3.29 13.04 26.82
CA LYS A 8 3.81 12.46 25.58
C LYS A 8 3.62 13.50 24.48
N GLN A 9 4.70 14.10 23.99
CA GLN A 9 4.65 14.97 22.82
C GLN A 9 4.09 14.15 21.67
N LEU A 10 2.84 14.41 21.31
CA LEU A 10 2.28 13.97 20.04
C LEU A 10 3.05 14.72 18.96
N SER A 11 4.04 14.05 18.38
CA SER A 11 4.65 14.47 17.13
C SER A 11 3.52 14.77 16.15
N ALA A 12 3.39 16.03 15.77
CA ALA A 12 2.52 16.44 14.68
C ALA A 12 3.14 15.87 13.40
N SER A 13 2.87 14.59 13.13
CA SER A 13 3.21 13.93 11.88
C SER A 13 2.60 14.78 10.76
N LEU A 14 3.48 15.45 10.00
CA LEU A 14 3.12 16.28 8.87
C LEU A 14 2.21 15.43 7.97
N ARG A 15 0.96 15.85 7.76
CA ARG A 15 0.02 15.10 6.91
C ARG A 15 0.59 15.03 5.49
N ARG A 16 1.21 13.91 5.12
CA ARG A 16 1.74 13.62 3.77
C ARG A 16 0.63 13.16 2.80
N PHE A 17 -0.53 13.81 2.87
CA PHE A 17 -1.64 13.53 1.97
C PHE A 17 -2.32 14.81 1.53
N ALA A 18 -2.73 14.83 0.27
CA ALA A 18 -3.52 15.90 -0.30
C ALA A 18 -4.96 15.42 -0.48
N THR A 19 -5.90 16.06 0.22
CA THR A 19 -7.32 15.81 0.00
C THR A 19 -7.74 16.43 -1.34
N THR A 20 -8.02 15.60 -2.35
CA THR A 20 -8.36 16.05 -3.70
C THR A 20 -9.78 15.67 -4.09
N SER A 21 -10.33 16.31 -5.12
CA SER A 21 -11.60 15.85 -5.71
C SER A 21 -11.38 14.54 -6.44
N ILE A 22 -12.36 13.63 -6.37
CA ILE A 22 -12.29 12.37 -7.09
C ILE A 22 -12.10 12.52 -8.61
N ARG A 23 -12.47 13.68 -9.18
CA ARG A 23 -12.27 14.02 -10.60
C ARG A 23 -10.79 14.23 -10.96
N ASP A 24 -10.00 14.63 -9.99
CA ASP A 24 -8.58 14.99 -10.17
C ASP A 24 -7.66 13.80 -9.91
N VAL A 25 -8.21 12.69 -9.43
CA VAL A 25 -7.49 11.43 -9.25
C VAL A 25 -7.03 10.88 -10.60
N ARG A 26 -5.84 10.28 -10.61
CA ARG A 26 -5.21 9.70 -11.81
C ARG A 26 -4.77 8.24 -11.54
N PRO A 27 -4.68 7.41 -12.60
CA PRO A 27 -4.02 6.10 -12.50
C PRO A 27 -2.64 6.20 -11.88
N GLY A 28 -2.27 5.20 -11.08
CA GLY A 28 -1.01 5.11 -10.34
C GLY A 28 -1.03 5.77 -8.96
N GLN A 29 -1.90 6.75 -8.72
CA GLN A 29 -2.00 7.39 -7.40
C GLN A 29 -2.50 6.41 -6.33
N VAL A 30 -2.04 6.63 -5.10
CA VAL A 30 -2.45 5.84 -3.93
C VAL A 30 -3.46 6.64 -3.13
N LEU A 31 -4.65 6.09 -2.97
CA LEU A 31 -5.72 6.65 -2.13
C LEU A 31 -5.63 6.05 -0.74
N LYS A 32 -5.80 6.89 0.29
CA LYS A 32 -5.87 6.48 1.69
C LYS A 32 -7.30 6.61 2.19
N PHE A 33 -7.79 5.54 2.81
CA PHE A 33 -9.10 5.49 3.45
C PHE A 33 -8.92 5.16 4.91
N GLN A 34 -9.31 6.09 5.78
CA GLN A 34 -9.50 5.80 7.19
C GLN A 34 -10.91 5.23 7.38
N GLY A 35 -11.03 4.10 8.06
CA GLY A 35 -12.35 3.51 8.27
C GLY A 35 -13.23 4.38 9.18
N LYS A 36 -14.53 4.08 9.20
CA LYS A 36 -15.53 4.88 9.94
C LYS A 36 -15.31 4.89 11.45
N PHE A 37 -14.71 3.83 11.98
CA PHE A 37 -14.36 3.72 13.38
C PHE A 37 -12.86 3.91 13.54
N GLU A 38 -12.44 4.52 14.64
CA GLU A 38 -11.02 4.75 14.94
C GLU A 38 -10.22 3.44 15.00
N THR A 39 -10.87 2.32 15.32
CA THR A 39 -10.30 0.97 15.32
C THR A 39 -10.25 0.31 13.93
N SER A 40 -10.85 0.92 12.91
CA SER A 40 -10.84 0.36 11.56
C SER A 40 -9.45 0.49 10.95
N PRO A 41 -8.93 -0.57 10.31
CA PRO A 41 -7.63 -0.50 9.67
C PRO A 41 -7.65 0.54 8.55
N VAL A 42 -6.57 1.31 8.47
CA VAL A 42 -6.32 2.18 7.33
C VAL A 42 -6.13 1.33 6.08
N GLN A 43 -6.78 1.72 4.98
CA GLN A 43 -6.64 1.05 3.70
C GLN A 43 -5.96 1.97 2.69
N TYR A 44 -5.13 1.36 1.84
CA TYR A 44 -4.43 2.04 0.76
C TYR A 44 -4.79 1.37 -0.56
N TRP A 45 -5.32 2.14 -1.51
CA TRP A 45 -5.73 1.62 -2.81
C TRP A 45 -4.94 2.32 -3.91
N ARG A 46 -4.20 1.56 -4.71
CA ARG A 46 -3.59 2.07 -5.94
C ARG A 46 -4.65 2.11 -7.02
N VAL A 47 -4.83 3.27 -7.63
CA VAL A 47 -5.76 3.45 -8.75
C VAL A 47 -5.18 2.80 -9.99
N ASN A 48 -5.89 1.86 -10.58
CA ASN A 48 -5.51 1.26 -11.86
C ASN A 48 -6.17 2.04 -13.00
N GLU A 49 -7.48 2.26 -12.91
CA GLU A 49 -8.26 2.89 -13.98
C GLU A 49 -9.43 3.71 -13.42
N LEU A 50 -9.84 4.74 -14.18
CA LEU A 50 -11.06 5.50 -13.92
C LEU A 50 -11.97 5.50 -15.15
N GLY A 51 -13.26 5.29 -14.93
CA GLY A 51 -14.30 5.36 -15.96
C GLY A 51 -15.47 6.21 -15.50
N VAL A 52 -15.86 7.20 -16.31
CA VAL A 52 -17.04 8.03 -16.01
C VAL A 52 -18.31 7.27 -16.40
N VAL A 53 -19.21 7.09 -15.44
CA VAL A 53 -20.53 6.50 -15.68
C VAL A 53 -21.55 7.63 -15.67
N LYS A 54 -22.04 7.99 -16.87
CA LYS A 54 -23.12 8.96 -17.05
C LYS A 54 -24.43 8.19 -17.15
N GLN A 55 -25.37 8.47 -16.26
CA GLN A 55 -26.72 7.89 -16.30
C GLN A 55 -27.73 9.04 -16.45
N THR A 56 -28.61 8.94 -17.44
CA THR A 56 -29.61 9.97 -17.74
C THR A 56 -30.53 10.19 -16.53
N GLY A 57 -30.67 11.43 -16.07
CA GLY A 57 -31.52 11.80 -14.93
C GLY A 57 -30.93 11.57 -13.53
N VAL A 58 -29.68 11.08 -13.42
CA VAL A 58 -29.00 10.85 -12.13
C VAL A 58 -27.66 11.58 -12.09
N ALA A 59 -27.20 11.94 -10.89
CA ALA A 59 -25.88 12.52 -10.70
C ALA A 59 -24.78 11.60 -11.27
N SER A 60 -23.84 12.16 -12.01
CA SER A 60 -22.74 11.40 -12.63
C SER A 60 -21.83 10.77 -11.56
N THR A 61 -21.38 9.55 -11.82
CA THR A 61 -20.45 8.82 -10.92
C THR A 61 -19.14 8.49 -11.64
N ILE A 62 -18.08 8.32 -10.88
CA ILE A 62 -16.81 7.80 -11.37
C ILE A 62 -16.65 6.38 -10.84
N ALA A 63 -16.48 5.42 -11.74
CA ALA A 63 -16.06 4.08 -11.39
C ALA A 63 -14.53 4.04 -11.36
N ILE A 64 -13.97 3.57 -10.24
CA ILE A 64 -12.55 3.40 -10.03
C ILE A 64 -12.27 1.92 -9.88
N THR A 65 -11.37 1.40 -10.72
CA THR A 65 -10.76 0.08 -10.53
C THR A 65 -9.45 0.29 -9.79
N TYR A 66 -9.20 -0.49 -8.75
CA TYR A 66 -8.04 -0.31 -7.87
C TYR A 66 -7.43 -1.64 -7.45
N LEU A 67 -6.15 -1.59 -7.09
CA LEU A 67 -5.45 -2.64 -6.33
C LEU A 67 -5.43 -2.24 -4.86
N ASN A 68 -6.02 -3.04 -3.97
CA ASN A 68 -5.88 -2.83 -2.53
C ASN A 68 -4.47 -3.25 -2.10
N LEU A 69 -3.66 -2.35 -1.55
CA LEU A 69 -2.25 -2.64 -1.25
C LEU A 69 -2.05 -3.52 0.00
N SER A 70 -3.06 -3.68 0.86
CA SER A 70 -2.96 -4.57 2.03
C SER A 70 -3.33 -6.00 1.71
N THR A 71 -4.31 -6.21 0.83
CA THR A 71 -4.77 -7.54 0.42
C THR A 71 -4.23 -7.97 -0.94
N MET A 72 -3.73 -7.01 -1.70
CA MET A 72 -3.25 -7.13 -3.07
C MET A 72 -4.28 -7.74 -4.03
N LYS A 73 -5.57 -7.51 -3.74
CA LYS A 73 -6.69 -7.87 -4.60
C LYS A 73 -7.19 -6.66 -5.36
N ASN A 74 -7.62 -6.88 -6.60
CA ASN A 74 -8.30 -5.87 -7.39
C ASN A 74 -9.73 -5.66 -6.86
N GLY A 75 -10.24 -4.45 -7.01
CA GLY A 75 -11.59 -4.09 -6.62
C GLY A 75 -12.14 -2.95 -7.46
N ARG A 76 -13.44 -2.68 -7.28
CA ARG A 76 -14.13 -1.59 -7.98
C ARG A 76 -14.96 -0.78 -6.99
N TRP A 77 -14.81 0.54 -7.07
CA TRP A 77 -15.57 1.49 -6.25
C TRP A 77 -16.27 2.52 -7.15
N LYS A 78 -17.53 2.83 -6.83
CA LYS A 78 -18.31 3.88 -7.51
C LYS A 78 -18.37 5.08 -6.57
N ALA A 79 -17.67 6.14 -6.93
CA ALA A 79 -17.62 7.39 -6.19
C ALA A 79 -18.55 8.43 -6.82
N GLN A 80 -19.19 9.25 -5.98
CA GLN A 80 -19.94 10.42 -6.45
C GLN A 80 -18.96 11.51 -6.92
N MET A 81 -19.31 12.24 -7.98
CA MET A 81 -18.48 13.33 -8.54
C MET A 81 -18.09 14.46 -7.57
N LYS A 82 -18.75 14.55 -6.41
CA LYS A 82 -18.48 15.55 -5.36
C LYS A 82 -17.60 15.01 -4.23
N GLU A 83 -17.31 13.71 -4.22
CA GLU A 83 -16.49 13.10 -3.18
C GLU A 83 -15.05 13.60 -3.26
N ARG A 84 -14.42 13.66 -2.08
CA ARG A 84 -13.02 13.97 -1.92
C ARG A 84 -12.33 12.77 -1.29
N VAL A 85 -11.09 12.56 -1.67
CA VAL A 85 -10.26 11.45 -1.19
C VAL A 85 -8.88 11.96 -0.85
N ASP A 86 -8.24 11.31 0.11
CA ASP A 86 -6.86 11.59 0.46
C ASP A 86 -5.94 10.85 -0.50
N VAL A 87 -5.16 11.59 -1.28
CA VAL A 87 -4.10 11.05 -2.12
C VAL A 87 -2.80 11.13 -1.34
N VAL A 88 -2.11 10.01 -1.23
CA VAL A 88 -0.83 9.88 -0.53
C VAL A 88 0.28 9.75 -1.55
N GLU A 89 1.34 10.50 -1.32
CA GLU A 89 2.62 10.28 -1.98
C GLU A 89 3.47 9.39 -1.08
N LEU A 90 3.79 8.19 -1.56
CA LEU A 90 4.60 7.25 -0.79
C LEU A 90 6.07 7.65 -0.84
N ASP A 91 6.70 7.68 0.33
CA ASP A 91 8.13 7.85 0.47
C ASP A 91 8.81 6.53 0.08
N ALA A 92 9.47 6.51 -1.06
CA ALA A 92 10.11 5.32 -1.59
C ALA A 92 11.55 5.24 -1.10
N LYS A 93 11.81 4.33 -0.15
CA LYS A 93 13.15 4.02 0.32
C LYS A 93 13.74 2.83 -0.42
N SER A 94 14.99 2.93 -0.85
CA SER A 94 15.77 1.76 -1.26
C SER A 94 16.34 1.10 -0.02
N CYS A 95 16.10 -0.19 0.15
CA CYS A 95 16.57 -0.96 1.30
C CYS A 95 17.28 -2.23 0.84
N GLN A 96 18.28 -2.67 1.60
CA GLN A 96 18.95 -3.96 1.37
C GLN A 96 18.38 -5.03 2.30
N VAL A 97 18.15 -6.22 1.74
CA VAL A 97 17.71 -7.38 2.52
C VAL A 97 18.85 -7.86 3.41
N LEU A 98 18.56 -8.08 4.69
CA LEU A 98 19.49 -8.71 5.63
C LEU A 98 19.16 -10.20 5.75
N TYR A 99 17.95 -10.50 6.24
CA TYR A 99 17.44 -11.85 6.41
C TYR A 99 15.91 -11.81 6.54
N TYR A 100 15.25 -12.95 6.43
CA TYR A 100 13.85 -13.09 6.85
C TYR A 100 13.80 -13.89 8.16
N ASP A 101 12.94 -13.46 9.06
CA ASP A 101 12.64 -14.13 10.31
C ASP A 101 11.31 -14.89 10.14
N GLU A 102 11.39 -16.22 10.10
CA GLU A 102 10.23 -17.10 9.90
C GLU A 102 9.29 -17.08 11.11
N ASP A 103 9.86 -16.98 12.32
CA ASP A 103 9.11 -17.00 13.57
C ASP A 103 8.35 -15.67 13.77
N ALA A 104 9.02 -14.54 13.55
CA ALA A 104 8.41 -13.21 13.64
C ALA A 104 7.54 -12.86 12.41
N ARG A 105 7.67 -13.62 11.32
CA ARG A 105 7.05 -13.34 10.01
C ARG A 105 7.38 -11.95 9.48
N MET A 106 8.65 -11.57 9.58
CA MET A 106 9.18 -10.30 9.11
C MET A 106 10.36 -10.51 8.16
N LEU A 107 10.46 -9.68 7.13
CA LEU A 107 11.67 -9.47 6.35
C LEU A 107 12.43 -8.29 6.97
N ILE A 108 13.69 -8.52 7.32
CA ILE A 108 14.54 -7.53 7.94
C ILE A 108 15.40 -6.88 6.87
N VAL A 109 15.29 -5.56 6.75
CA VAL A 109 16.04 -4.76 5.78
C VAL A 109 16.70 -3.57 6.44
N ASN A 110 17.76 -3.04 5.84
CA ASN A 110 18.34 -1.75 6.23
C ASN A 110 18.15 -0.72 5.13
N ASP A 111 17.86 0.52 5.52
CA ASP A 111 17.91 1.65 4.59
C ASP A 111 19.33 2.20 4.42
N GLU A 112 19.45 3.27 3.63
CA GLU A 112 20.73 3.92 3.31
C GLU A 112 21.44 4.49 4.56
N ASP A 113 20.68 4.81 5.62
CA ASP A 113 21.18 5.29 6.91
C ASP A 113 21.56 4.13 7.85
N PHE A 114 21.53 2.88 7.35
CA PHE A 114 21.73 1.66 8.13
C PHE A 114 20.70 1.46 9.24
N SER A 115 19.54 2.13 9.15
CA SER A 115 18.42 1.92 10.07
C SER A 115 17.68 0.65 9.67
N GLN A 116 17.46 -0.24 10.64
CA GLN A 116 16.73 -1.49 10.42
C GLN A 116 15.22 -1.23 10.33
N ILE A 117 14.59 -1.80 9.31
CA ILE A 117 13.16 -1.74 9.06
C ILE A 117 12.62 -3.17 9.03
N GLU A 118 11.56 -3.43 9.78
CA GLU A 118 10.85 -4.70 9.79
C GLU A 118 9.67 -4.66 8.80
N VAL A 119 9.76 -5.45 7.73
CA VAL A 119 8.74 -5.52 6.69
C VAL A 119 7.89 -6.77 6.89
N PRO A 120 6.57 -6.66 7.13
CA PRO A 120 5.71 -7.83 7.28
C PRO A 120 5.71 -8.74 6.04
N LEU A 121 5.92 -10.05 6.22
CA LEU A 121 5.99 -11.01 5.10
C LEU A 121 4.72 -11.05 4.24
N ARG A 122 3.56 -10.70 4.81
CA ARG A 122 2.31 -10.57 4.04
C ARG A 122 2.42 -9.59 2.86
N LEU A 123 3.32 -8.60 2.92
CA LEU A 123 3.57 -7.65 1.85
C LEU A 123 4.56 -8.17 0.79
N ILE A 124 5.31 -9.24 1.12
CA ILE A 124 6.31 -9.88 0.24
C ILE A 124 5.68 -11.00 -0.62
N LYS A 125 4.47 -11.46 -0.25
CA LYS A 125 3.66 -12.45 -1.00
C LYS A 125 4.36 -13.78 -1.33
N GLY A 126 5.09 -14.37 -0.38
CA GLY A 126 5.74 -15.67 -0.59
C GLY A 126 7.06 -15.57 -1.36
N ALA A 127 7.48 -14.37 -1.77
CA ALA A 127 8.75 -14.15 -2.45
C ALA A 127 9.94 -14.13 -1.48
N GLU A 128 9.74 -14.24 -0.17
CA GLU A 128 10.79 -14.15 0.85
C GLU A 128 11.89 -15.19 0.66
N LYS A 129 11.54 -16.40 0.19
CA LYS A 129 12.50 -17.47 -0.11
C LYS A 129 13.33 -17.22 -1.37
N LEU A 130 12.92 -16.28 -2.20
CA LEU A 130 13.60 -15.91 -3.43
C LEU A 130 14.55 -14.73 -3.24
N LEU A 131 14.41 -14.01 -2.11
CA LEU A 131 15.26 -12.90 -1.72
C LEU A 131 16.53 -13.41 -1.03
N GLN A 132 17.65 -12.79 -1.34
CA GLN A 132 18.95 -13.07 -0.74
C GLN A 132 19.45 -11.86 0.04
N ALA A 133 20.31 -12.10 1.02
CA ALA A 133 21.01 -11.01 1.72
C ALA A 133 21.77 -10.13 0.71
N GLY A 134 21.60 -8.82 0.81
CA GLY A 134 22.15 -7.83 -0.12
C GLY A 134 21.23 -7.47 -1.30
N ASP A 135 20.12 -8.17 -1.53
CA ASP A 135 19.16 -7.78 -2.55
C ASP A 135 18.54 -6.40 -2.23
N SER A 136 18.43 -5.54 -3.25
CA SER A 136 17.83 -4.21 -3.12
C SER A 136 16.32 -4.28 -3.36
N ILE A 137 15.52 -3.93 -2.35
CA ILE A 137 14.06 -3.79 -2.45
C ILE A 137 13.65 -2.32 -2.31
N GLY A 138 12.50 -1.97 -2.86
CA GLY A 138 11.85 -0.68 -2.60
C GLY A 138 10.82 -0.81 -1.49
N VAL A 139 10.86 0.05 -0.47
CA VAL A 139 9.89 0.14 0.61
C VAL A 139 9.15 1.48 0.48
N GLY A 140 7.87 1.43 0.09
CA GLY A 140 7.01 2.60 -0.01
C GLY A 140 6.28 2.86 1.31
N MET A 141 6.52 4.02 1.92
CA MET A 141 6.03 4.38 3.25
C MET A 141 5.05 5.57 3.23
N ASP A 142 4.06 5.53 4.13
CA ASP A 142 3.24 6.70 4.51
C ASP A 142 3.46 7.01 6.00
N GLY A 143 4.33 7.99 6.26
CA GLY A 143 4.89 8.21 7.59
C GLY A 143 5.66 6.96 8.02
N ASP A 144 5.27 6.36 9.13
CA ASP A 144 5.90 5.14 9.66
C ASP A 144 5.24 3.85 9.14
N ASN A 145 4.19 3.95 8.32
CA ASN A 145 3.47 2.79 7.82
C ASN A 145 4.08 2.28 6.52
N ILE A 146 4.45 1.00 6.48
CA ILE A 146 4.85 0.34 5.24
C ILE A 146 3.59 0.00 4.43
N VAL A 147 3.49 0.60 3.24
CA VAL A 147 2.30 0.51 2.39
C VAL A 147 2.54 -0.40 1.18
N GLN A 148 3.76 -0.39 0.63
CA GLN A 148 4.07 -1.13 -0.59
C GLN A 148 5.51 -1.65 -0.57
N ILE A 149 5.71 -2.83 -1.16
CA ILE A 149 7.04 -3.36 -1.49
C ILE A 149 7.22 -3.45 -3.00
N SER A 150 8.41 -3.09 -3.47
CA SER A 150 8.91 -3.34 -4.82
C SER A 150 10.03 -4.36 -4.75
N LEU A 151 9.86 -5.48 -5.45
CA LEU A 151 10.84 -6.57 -5.49
C LEU A 151 11.83 -6.39 -6.65
N PRO A 152 13.06 -6.89 -6.53
CA PRO A 152 14.04 -6.92 -7.61
C PRO A 152 13.47 -7.57 -8.88
N SER A 153 13.86 -7.07 -10.05
CA SER A 153 13.39 -7.64 -11.33
C SER A 153 13.77 -9.12 -11.48
N SER A 154 14.91 -9.54 -10.94
CA SER A 154 15.35 -10.94 -10.91
C SER A 154 14.37 -11.84 -10.14
N VAL A 155 13.87 -11.36 -9.00
CA VAL A 155 12.87 -12.07 -8.20
C VAL A 155 11.53 -12.10 -8.92
N LEU A 156 11.08 -10.98 -9.49
CA LEU A 156 9.84 -10.90 -10.27
C LEU A 156 9.86 -11.83 -11.51
N GLN A 157 11.03 -12.05 -12.11
CA GLN A 157 11.18 -13.01 -13.20
C GLN A 157 11.05 -14.46 -12.70
N LYS A 158 11.67 -14.79 -11.56
CA LYS A 158 11.53 -16.11 -10.94
C LYS A 158 10.08 -16.42 -10.59
N ILE A 159 9.35 -15.48 -9.99
CA ILE A 159 7.93 -15.63 -9.67
C ILE A 159 7.12 -15.98 -10.93
N ARG A 160 7.31 -15.22 -12.02
CA ARG A 160 6.65 -15.48 -13.30
C ARG A 160 7.01 -16.85 -13.90
N SER A 161 8.26 -17.27 -13.77
CA SER A 161 8.71 -18.57 -14.31
C SER A 161 8.18 -19.78 -13.53
N ILE A 162 7.85 -19.59 -12.24
CA ILE A 162 7.36 -20.65 -11.36
C ILE A 162 5.85 -20.89 -11.58
N GLY A 163 5.16 -20.08 -12.39
CA GLY A 163 3.73 -20.23 -12.64
C GLY A 163 2.90 -19.97 -11.39
N MET A 164 3.37 -19.07 -10.52
CA MET A 164 2.56 -18.53 -9.42
C MET A 164 1.62 -17.47 -10.01
N ASP A 165 0.83 -17.90 -10.99
CA ASP A 165 -0.16 -17.09 -11.69
C ASP A 165 -1.40 -16.98 -10.80
N ASP A 166 -1.94 -15.77 -10.71
CA ASP A 166 -3.19 -15.43 -10.05
C ASP A 166 -4.33 -16.27 -10.66
N ASP A 167 -4.64 -17.43 -10.06
CA ASP A 167 -5.81 -18.23 -10.40
C ASP A 167 -7.07 -17.53 -9.85
N ASP A 168 -7.59 -16.59 -10.63
CA ASP A 168 -8.95 -16.05 -10.51
C ASP A 168 -9.43 -15.68 -11.92
N THR A 169 -9.33 -16.62 -12.86
CA THR A 169 -10.12 -16.56 -14.08
C THR A 169 -11.47 -17.18 -13.75
N ALA A 170 -12.45 -16.32 -13.42
CA ALA A 170 -13.84 -16.71 -13.34
C ALA A 170 -14.27 -17.37 -14.67
N ASP A 171 -14.43 -18.69 -14.65
CA ASP A 171 -15.14 -19.44 -15.68
C ASP A 171 -16.63 -19.15 -15.48
N ASP A 172 -17.15 -18.18 -16.25
CA ASP A 172 -18.57 -17.88 -16.35
C ASP A 172 -19.18 -18.91 -17.32
N ARG A 173 -19.89 -19.90 -16.75
CA ARG A 173 -20.83 -20.78 -17.46
C ARG A 173 -22.23 -20.61 -16.88
#